data_AF-A0A9N9DYS3-F1
#
_entry.id   AF-A0A9N9DYS3-F1
#
_cell.length_a   1.000
_cell.length_b   1.000
_cell.length_c   1.000
_cell.angle_alpha   90.00
_cell.angle_beta   90.00
_cell.angle_gamma   90.00
#
_symmetry.space_group_name_H-M   'P 1'
#
loop_
_entity.id
_entity.type
_entity.pdbx_description
1 polymer ?
#
loop_
_entity_poly.entity_id
_entity_poly.type
_entity_poly.pdbx_seq_one_letter_code
_entity_poly.pdbx_strand_id
1 'polypeptide(L)'
;TARHLQKISSSVNIRGFELGLEVYVVSFNSGIDVANGVSRFWESFALKMQAVYPNRFSFDQNQSVTSAVFESFFRRTASSLPVVLLIDEGSFLVNCDVAIVDDFTGILCLLRDGHLLVPRQLPKSIGRISPFTREATIIPGRFIEADIQMLLDEYMNEASIELDSAAFAQDIYQRTLGHKGLVGTCCAAIEKKIALGKHSVSIDEWELYAVANLLRYVCEQDTYASIIQALRQLSEKQREIVGLTLHYGSVVVKECDELKFLLAEGIVRVQENQEVSQIAPVHMIIECAAPLLRSIMISQLCGPEIEIGLAPDPHKVCPQWLIARTIENLGIQHIFAKQTLNADGQPSEYAFQVEVAAIFKQLLSKAYPTLMYHVLPEAKEYDEDSTRCKQLDILVHNINSGFPAYGYELLVNANKDIFNKHCEQAYNYGRIHQCSMMVVHFSESGKLAMYFGPNYENVTVMHVVYDAMQNNARLIYQDGEELVHIKGIDWKVMFI
;
A
#
# COMPACT_ATOMS: atom_id res chain seq x y z
N THR A 1 3.00 -14.88 6.13
CA THR A 1 4.10 -14.81 7.13
C THR A 1 4.35 -16.13 7.83
N ALA A 2 3.37 -16.77 8.47
CA ALA A 2 3.52 -18.12 9.07
C ALA A 2 3.92 -19.24 8.07
N ARG A 3 3.33 -19.30 6.86
CA ARG A 3 3.78 -20.22 5.79
C ARG A 3 5.19 -19.91 5.26
N HIS A 4 5.62 -18.66 5.35
CA HIS A 4 6.95 -18.24 4.93
C HIS A 4 7.98 -18.55 6.03
N LEU A 5 7.63 -18.39 7.31
CA LEU A 5 8.43 -18.84 8.46
C LEU A 5 8.49 -20.36 8.58
N GLN A 6 7.46 -21.08 8.18
CA GLN A 6 7.45 -22.55 8.14
C GLN A 6 8.19 -23.08 6.89
N LYS A 7 8.13 -22.35 5.77
CA LYS A 7 9.04 -22.60 4.63
C LYS A 7 10.48 -22.31 5.01
N ILE A 8 10.78 -21.15 5.60
CA ILE A 8 12.07 -20.80 6.18
C ILE A 8 12.49 -21.85 7.22
N SER A 9 11.63 -22.38 8.09
CA SER A 9 12.04 -23.46 9.01
C SER A 9 12.31 -24.80 8.31
N SER A 10 11.75 -25.01 7.11
CA SER A 10 11.97 -26.21 6.29
C SER A 10 13.07 -26.07 5.22
N SER A 11 13.44 -24.85 4.84
CA SER A 11 14.39 -24.53 3.76
C SER A 11 15.58 -23.68 4.23
N VAL A 12 15.48 -23.08 5.41
CA VAL A 12 16.58 -22.47 6.16
C VAL A 12 16.71 -23.33 7.40
N ASN A 13 17.84 -24.01 7.54
CA ASN A 13 18.34 -24.34 8.87
C ASN A 13 18.36 -23.03 9.64
N ILE A 14 17.31 -22.74 10.42
CA ILE A 14 17.37 -21.67 11.41
C ILE A 14 18.59 -22.05 12.22
N ARG A 15 19.67 -21.25 12.14
CA ARG A 15 21.00 -21.52 12.71
C ARG A 15 21.00 -21.69 14.25
N GLY A 16 19.83 -21.90 14.88
CA GLY A 16 19.70 -22.35 16.26
C GLY A 16 20.37 -23.71 16.50
N PHE A 17 20.42 -24.61 15.51
CA PHE A 17 21.18 -25.86 15.64
C PHE A 17 22.71 -25.63 15.69
N GLU A 18 23.22 -24.55 15.10
CA GLU A 18 24.64 -24.17 15.17
C GLU A 18 24.99 -23.39 16.45
N LEU A 19 24.00 -22.80 17.13
CA LEU A 19 24.16 -22.05 18.38
C LEU A 19 23.86 -22.88 19.65
N GLY A 20 23.50 -24.16 19.49
CA GLY A 20 23.13 -25.02 20.61
C GLY A 20 21.80 -24.63 21.27
N LEU A 21 20.78 -24.27 20.48
CA LEU A 21 19.45 -23.86 20.96
C LEU A 21 18.34 -24.73 20.36
N GLU A 22 17.30 -25.01 21.13
CA GLU A 22 16.04 -25.60 20.62
C GLU A 22 15.05 -24.48 20.30
N VAL A 23 14.68 -24.31 19.02
CA VAL A 23 13.77 -23.23 18.58
C VAL A 23 12.40 -23.80 18.20
N TYR A 24 11.34 -23.26 18.78
CA TYR A 24 9.95 -23.62 18.49
C TYR A 24 9.16 -22.38 18.08
N VAL A 25 8.32 -22.51 17.05
CA VAL A 25 7.44 -21.44 16.56
C VAL A 25 5.98 -21.84 16.72
N VAL A 26 5.18 -20.96 17.30
CA VAL A 26 3.72 -21.09 17.40
C VAL A 26 3.06 -19.81 16.91
N SER A 27 1.99 -19.93 16.12
CA SER A 27 1.23 -18.77 15.61
C SER A 27 -0.15 -18.72 16.25
N PHE A 28 -0.62 -17.54 16.65
CA PHE A 28 -1.90 -17.37 17.35
C PHE A 28 -3.09 -17.16 16.41
N ASN A 29 -2.85 -17.00 15.11
CA ASN A 29 -3.89 -16.74 14.12
C ASN A 29 -4.84 -17.92 13.81
N SER A 30 -4.57 -19.11 14.35
CA SER A 30 -5.32 -20.32 14.02
C SER A 30 -5.20 -21.39 15.10
N GLY A 31 -6.27 -22.10 15.41
CA GLY A 31 -6.23 -23.28 16.30
C GLY A 31 -5.87 -23.02 17.76
N ILE A 32 -5.77 -21.75 18.19
CA ILE A 32 -5.67 -21.34 19.59
C ILE A 32 -6.95 -20.61 19.95
N ASP A 33 -7.63 -21.10 20.98
CA ASP A 33 -8.88 -20.54 21.48
C ASP A 33 -8.56 -19.44 22.50
N VAL A 34 -8.83 -18.21 22.12
CA VAL A 34 -8.58 -17.04 22.96
C VAL A 34 -9.87 -16.42 23.53
N ALA A 35 -11.02 -17.03 23.27
CA ALA A 35 -12.34 -16.48 23.59
C ALA A 35 -13.07 -17.27 24.69
N ASN A 36 -12.81 -18.57 24.83
CA ASN A 36 -13.56 -19.46 25.72
C ASN A 36 -12.84 -19.73 27.06
N GLY A 37 -12.13 -18.73 27.58
CA GLY A 37 -11.49 -18.76 28.90
C GLY A 37 -10.17 -19.54 28.98
N VAL A 38 -9.51 -19.43 30.14
CA VAL A 38 -8.12 -19.89 30.38
C VAL A 38 -7.92 -21.39 30.11
N SER A 39 -8.88 -22.23 30.48
CA SER A 39 -8.75 -23.69 30.28
C SER A 39 -8.74 -24.07 28.80
N ARG A 40 -9.66 -23.52 28.00
CA ARG A 40 -9.70 -23.77 26.55
C ARG A 40 -8.49 -23.18 25.83
N PHE A 41 -8.01 -22.04 26.30
CA PHE A 41 -6.76 -21.45 25.82
C PHE A 41 -5.57 -22.40 25.97
N TRP A 42 -5.31 -22.93 27.17
CA TRP A 42 -4.18 -23.85 27.37
C TRP A 42 -4.36 -25.19 26.66
N GLU A 43 -5.57 -25.73 26.63
CA GLU A 43 -5.88 -26.96 25.89
C GLU A 43 -5.58 -26.81 24.40
N SER A 44 -6.12 -25.77 23.77
CA SER A 44 -5.90 -25.50 22.34
C SER A 44 -4.43 -25.17 22.03
N PHE A 45 -3.76 -24.41 22.90
CA PHE A 45 -2.33 -24.12 22.77
C PHE A 45 -1.49 -25.40 22.83
N ALA A 46 -1.71 -26.27 23.84
CA ALA A 46 -0.95 -27.50 24.00
C ALA A 46 -1.20 -28.48 22.86
N LEU A 47 -2.46 -28.63 22.44
CA LEU A 47 -2.83 -29.44 21.28
C LEU A 47 -2.11 -28.95 20.02
N LYS A 48 -2.01 -27.63 19.83
CA LYS A 48 -1.27 -27.06 18.70
C LYS A 48 0.22 -27.36 18.77
N MET A 49 0.84 -27.20 19.94
CA MET A 49 2.25 -27.55 20.13
C MET A 49 2.53 -29.04 19.91
N GLN A 50 1.67 -29.92 20.40
CA GLN A 50 1.78 -31.36 20.17
C GLN A 50 1.61 -31.72 18.69
N ALA A 51 0.67 -31.09 17.99
CA ALA A 51 0.46 -31.32 16.56
C ALA A 51 1.67 -30.89 15.72
N VAL A 52 2.33 -29.78 16.07
CA VAL A 52 3.48 -29.26 15.31
C VAL A 52 4.79 -29.94 15.74
N TYR A 53 4.94 -30.27 17.02
CA TYR A 53 6.18 -30.78 17.62
C TYR A 53 5.92 -32.01 18.53
N PRO A 54 5.40 -33.12 17.99
CA PRO A 54 4.90 -34.26 18.79
C PRO A 54 5.99 -34.93 19.64
N ASN A 55 7.24 -34.89 19.19
CA ASN A 55 8.37 -35.52 19.87
C ASN A 55 8.80 -34.77 21.13
N ARG A 56 8.51 -33.46 21.21
CA ARG A 56 8.91 -32.62 22.35
C ARG A 56 7.74 -32.31 23.28
N PHE A 57 6.56 -32.06 22.71
CA PHE A 57 5.38 -31.63 23.43
C PHE A 57 4.34 -32.75 23.39
N SER A 58 4.41 -33.65 24.37
CA SER A 58 3.46 -34.73 24.55
C SER A 58 2.83 -34.64 25.93
N PHE A 59 1.51 -34.81 26.00
CA PHE A 59 0.75 -34.82 27.25
C PHE A 59 -0.41 -35.81 27.15
N ASP A 60 -0.93 -36.21 28.30
CA ASP A 60 -2.12 -37.06 28.39
C ASP A 60 -3.37 -36.21 28.11
N GLN A 61 -4.00 -36.46 26.96
CA GLN A 61 -5.22 -35.75 26.55
C GLN A 61 -6.43 -36.04 27.44
N ASN A 62 -6.35 -37.04 28.33
CA ASN A 62 -7.40 -37.33 29.30
C ASN A 62 -7.28 -36.49 30.58
N GLN A 63 -6.21 -35.70 30.71
CA GLN A 63 -6.01 -34.80 31.85
C GLN A 63 -6.34 -33.36 31.47
N SER A 64 -6.79 -32.59 32.47
CA SER A 64 -7.01 -31.15 32.32
C SER A 64 -5.69 -30.46 31.96
N VAL A 65 -5.64 -29.88 30.76
CA VAL A 65 -4.50 -29.10 30.31
C VAL A 65 -4.57 -27.71 30.95
N THR A 66 -3.53 -27.38 31.72
CA THR A 66 -3.39 -26.09 32.40
C THR A 66 -2.04 -25.46 32.10
N SER A 67 -1.85 -24.24 32.56
CA SER A 67 -0.58 -23.52 32.54
C SER A 67 0.60 -24.33 33.11
N ALA A 68 0.36 -25.21 34.08
CA ALA A 68 1.39 -26.10 34.64
C ALA A 68 1.90 -27.16 33.65
N VAL A 69 1.02 -27.65 32.76
CA VAL A 69 1.42 -28.58 31.68
C VAL A 69 2.34 -27.85 30.71
N PHE A 70 2.00 -26.61 30.36
CA PHE A 70 2.86 -25.77 29.53
C PHE A 70 4.22 -25.51 30.20
N GLU A 71 4.24 -25.12 31.47
CA GLU A 71 5.49 -24.93 32.23
C GLU A 71 6.37 -26.19 32.20
N SER A 72 5.76 -27.37 32.38
CA SER A 72 6.48 -28.65 32.39
C SER A 72 7.23 -28.94 31.08
N PHE A 73 6.75 -28.42 29.95
CA PHE A 73 7.44 -28.57 28.67
C PHE A 73 8.77 -27.83 28.63
N PHE A 74 8.88 -26.71 29.35
CA PHE A 74 10.06 -25.84 29.33
C PHE A 74 10.96 -26.01 30.57
N ARG A 75 10.58 -26.85 31.54
CA ARG A 75 11.45 -27.18 32.68
C ARG A 75 12.73 -27.86 32.20
N ARG A 76 13.87 -27.21 32.48
CA ARG A 76 15.21 -27.70 32.12
C ARG A 76 15.59 -28.94 32.93
N THR A 77 16.24 -29.89 32.27
CA THR A 77 17.10 -30.89 32.94
C THR A 77 18.55 -30.44 32.82
N ALA A 78 19.47 -31.00 33.61
CA ALA A 78 20.90 -30.63 33.57
C ALA A 78 21.57 -30.83 32.19
N SER A 79 20.92 -31.54 31.27
CA SER A 79 21.40 -31.87 29.92
C SER A 79 20.64 -31.17 28.78
N SER A 80 19.62 -30.36 29.06
CA SER A 80 18.78 -29.75 28.01
C SER A 80 19.41 -28.47 27.46
N LEU A 81 19.43 -28.32 26.13
CA LEU A 81 19.75 -27.06 25.46
C LEU A 81 18.76 -25.96 25.89
N PRO A 82 19.17 -24.68 25.87
CA PRO A 82 18.23 -23.59 26.08
C PRO A 82 17.15 -23.59 24.99
N VAL A 83 15.91 -23.35 25.41
CA VAL A 83 14.75 -23.33 24.52
C VAL A 83 14.39 -21.89 24.16
N VAL A 84 14.13 -21.66 22.88
CA VAL A 84 13.58 -20.42 22.33
C VAL A 84 12.19 -20.69 21.80
N LEU A 85 11.19 -19.98 22.33
CA LEU A 85 9.83 -20.00 21.81
C LEU A 85 9.56 -18.68 21.06
N LEU A 86 9.15 -18.78 19.80
CA LEU A 86 8.72 -17.67 18.96
C LEU A 86 7.19 -17.67 18.85
N ILE A 87 6.56 -16.58 19.30
CA ILE A 87 5.10 -16.45 19.30
C ILE A 87 4.66 -15.50 18.19
N ASP A 88 4.34 -16.05 17.03
CA ASP A 88 3.83 -15.29 15.89
C ASP A 88 2.38 -14.84 16.14
N GLU A 89 2.04 -13.65 15.65
CA GLU A 89 0.72 -13.01 15.83
C GLU A 89 0.28 -12.84 17.30
N GLY A 90 1.23 -12.58 18.21
CA GLY A 90 0.95 -12.33 19.62
C GLY A 90 -0.04 -11.18 19.90
N SER A 91 -0.33 -10.31 18.93
CA SER A 91 -1.37 -9.29 19.01
C SER A 91 -2.76 -9.85 19.27
N PHE A 92 -3.04 -11.12 18.94
CA PHE A 92 -4.30 -11.76 19.30
C PHE A 92 -4.53 -11.75 20.81
N LEU A 93 -3.48 -11.82 21.63
CA LEU A 93 -3.58 -11.73 23.09
C LEU A 93 -4.05 -10.38 23.61
N VAL A 94 -3.93 -9.30 22.83
CA VAL A 94 -4.22 -7.93 23.30
C VAL A 94 -5.72 -7.70 23.53
N ASN A 95 -6.58 -8.42 22.81
CA ASN A 95 -8.03 -8.29 22.89
C ASN A 95 -8.71 -9.47 23.61
N CYS A 96 -7.93 -10.30 24.31
CA CYS A 96 -8.43 -11.49 25.00
C CYS A 96 -8.98 -11.17 26.40
N ASP A 97 -9.63 -12.17 26.98
CA ASP A 97 -9.93 -12.18 28.41
C ASP A 97 -8.66 -11.86 29.22
N VAL A 98 -8.78 -10.88 30.13
CA VAL A 98 -7.70 -10.45 31.01
C VAL A 98 -7.13 -11.63 31.80
N ALA A 99 -7.96 -12.60 32.18
CA ALA A 99 -7.51 -13.80 32.88
C ALA A 99 -6.55 -14.65 32.04
N ILE A 100 -6.74 -14.72 30.71
CA ILE A 100 -5.83 -15.43 29.79
C ILE A 100 -4.49 -14.69 29.73
N VAL A 101 -4.53 -13.37 29.58
CA VAL A 101 -3.32 -12.54 29.47
C VAL A 101 -2.49 -12.59 30.74
N ASP A 102 -3.14 -12.49 31.90
CA ASP A 102 -2.49 -12.53 33.22
C ASP A 102 -1.87 -13.90 33.48
N ASP A 103 -2.59 -15.00 33.23
CA ASP A 103 -2.09 -16.35 33.45
C ASP A 103 -0.96 -16.71 32.47
N PHE A 104 -1.11 -16.34 31.20
CA PHE A 104 -0.07 -16.52 30.18
C PHE A 104 1.21 -15.77 30.56
N THR A 105 1.09 -14.49 30.92
CA THR A 105 2.22 -13.66 31.32
C THR A 105 2.87 -14.16 32.62
N GLY A 106 2.06 -14.63 33.57
CA GLY A 106 2.52 -15.25 34.81
C GLY A 106 3.44 -16.43 34.54
N ILE A 107 3.08 -17.32 33.62
CA ILE A 107 3.95 -18.44 33.25
C ILE A 107 5.22 -17.98 32.53
N LEU A 108 5.13 -17.01 31.61
CA LEU A 108 6.32 -16.48 30.96
C LEU A 108 7.32 -15.91 31.98
N CYS A 109 6.83 -15.28 33.06
CA CYS A 109 7.66 -14.78 34.15
C CYS A 109 8.31 -15.90 34.99
N LEU A 110 7.70 -17.08 35.06
CA LEU A 110 8.26 -18.25 35.75
C LEU A 110 9.33 -18.96 34.92
N LEU A 111 9.25 -18.87 33.59
CA LEU A 111 10.16 -19.54 32.64
C LEU A 111 11.47 -18.78 32.37
N ARG A 112 11.89 -17.86 33.25
CA ARG A 112 12.99 -16.86 33.08
C ARG A 112 14.37 -17.39 32.62
N ASP A 113 14.61 -18.69 32.61
CA ASP A 113 15.86 -19.30 32.10
C ASP A 113 15.81 -19.70 30.61
N GLY A 114 14.69 -19.44 29.92
CA GLY A 114 14.52 -19.61 28.47
C GLY A 114 14.38 -18.27 27.73
N HIS A 115 14.98 -18.14 26.55
CA HIS A 115 14.90 -16.92 25.76
C HIS A 115 13.59 -16.89 24.96
N LEU A 116 12.62 -16.12 25.41
CA LEU A 116 11.33 -15.94 24.73
C LEU A 116 11.38 -14.71 23.81
N LEU A 117 10.93 -14.84 22.56
CA LEU A 117 10.77 -13.70 21.64
C LEU A 117 9.33 -13.64 21.15
N VAL A 118 8.66 -12.51 21.40
CA VAL A 118 7.30 -12.22 20.91
C VAL A 118 7.41 -11.16 19.81
N PRO A 119 7.29 -11.53 18.52
CA PRO A 119 7.61 -10.64 17.39
C PRO A 119 6.58 -9.54 17.11
N ARG A 120 5.41 -9.53 17.77
CA ARG A 120 4.36 -8.53 17.50
C ARG A 120 3.55 -8.17 18.76
N GLN A 121 3.80 -6.99 19.32
CA GLN A 121 2.90 -6.27 20.23
C GLN A 121 2.50 -4.95 19.57
N LEU A 122 1.25 -4.52 19.73
CA LEU A 122 0.80 -3.20 19.26
C LEU A 122 1.62 -2.11 19.96
N PRO A 123 2.05 -1.02 19.28
CA PRO A 123 2.97 0.01 19.83
C PRO A 123 2.51 0.74 21.10
N LYS A 124 1.33 0.42 21.65
CA LYS A 124 0.76 1.01 22.86
C LYS A 124 0.08 -0.01 23.78
N SER A 125 0.32 -1.33 23.61
CA SER A 125 -0.17 -2.33 24.56
C SER A 125 0.65 -2.26 25.85
N ILE A 126 0.49 -1.18 26.62
CA ILE A 126 0.98 -1.06 27.99
C ILE A 126 -0.02 -1.82 28.86
N GLY A 127 0.00 -3.15 28.75
CA GLY A 127 -0.65 -4.05 29.69
C GLY A 127 0.14 -4.08 31.00
N ARG A 128 -0.57 -4.21 32.13
CA ARG A 128 -0.11 -3.93 33.50
C ARG A 128 1.11 -4.71 34.01
N ILE A 129 1.56 -5.76 33.32
CA ILE A 129 2.80 -6.49 33.61
C ILE A 129 3.24 -7.08 32.26
N SER A 130 4.19 -6.47 31.55
CA SER A 130 4.86 -7.17 30.43
C SER A 130 5.99 -8.00 31.03
N PRO A 131 6.18 -9.28 30.65
CA PRO A 131 7.35 -10.04 31.10
C PRO A 131 8.65 -9.51 30.47
N PHE A 132 8.52 -8.65 29.45
CA PHE A 132 9.64 -8.00 28.76
C PHE A 132 9.87 -6.59 29.32
N THR A 133 11.13 -6.26 29.60
CA THR A 133 11.49 -4.89 29.98
C THR A 133 11.30 -3.95 28.78
N ARG A 134 11.16 -2.65 29.06
CA ARG A 134 11.09 -1.63 28.00
C ARG A 134 12.37 -1.62 27.14
N GLU A 135 13.52 -2.04 27.69
CA GLU A 135 14.76 -2.19 26.91
C GLU A 135 14.75 -3.42 25.98
N ALA A 136 13.93 -4.43 26.26
CA ALA A 136 13.77 -5.61 25.42
C ALA A 136 12.77 -5.39 24.25
N THR A 137 12.09 -4.24 24.22
CA THR A 137 11.19 -3.88 23.12
C THR A 137 12.00 -3.35 21.93
N ILE A 138 12.13 -4.16 20.89
CA ILE A 138 12.62 -3.71 19.58
C ILE A 138 11.41 -3.21 18.79
N ILE A 139 11.38 -1.92 18.47
CA ILE A 139 10.41 -1.36 17.51
C ILE A 139 11.14 -1.27 16.18
N PRO A 140 10.92 -2.22 15.25
CA PRO A 140 11.73 -2.30 14.07
C PRO A 140 11.24 -1.22 13.08
N GLY A 141 12.00 -0.14 12.93
CA GLY A 141 11.71 1.00 12.05
C GLY A 141 11.57 0.60 10.58
N ARG A 142 11.18 1.54 9.72
CA ARG A 142 11.11 1.31 8.26
C ARG A 142 12.53 1.16 7.69
N PHE A 143 12.65 0.50 6.55
CA PHE A 143 13.94 0.48 5.85
C PHE A 143 14.28 1.89 5.36
N ILE A 144 15.52 2.31 5.57
CA ILE A 144 16.08 3.44 4.83
C ILE A 144 16.61 2.95 3.47
N GLU A 145 16.85 3.85 2.53
CA GLU A 145 17.40 3.51 1.21
C GLU A 145 18.67 2.66 1.30
N ALA A 146 19.57 2.98 2.24
CA ALA A 146 20.80 2.22 2.48
C ALA A 146 20.54 0.77 2.93
N ASP A 147 19.50 0.51 3.73
CA ASP A 147 19.14 -0.86 4.13
C ASP A 147 18.67 -1.67 2.91
N ILE A 148 17.94 -1.03 2.00
CA ILE A 148 17.44 -1.66 0.77
C ILE A 148 18.62 -1.97 -0.16
N GLN A 149 19.57 -1.03 -0.29
CA GLN A 149 20.79 -1.25 -1.06
C GLN A 149 21.59 -2.44 -0.51
N MET A 150 21.77 -2.52 0.81
CA MET A 150 22.43 -3.66 1.43
C MET A 150 21.74 -5.00 1.15
N LEU A 151 20.41 -5.05 1.19
CA LEU A 151 19.64 -6.26 0.84
C LEU A 151 19.86 -6.68 -0.62
N LEU A 152 19.96 -5.72 -1.53
CA LEU A 152 20.22 -5.97 -2.94
C LEU A 152 21.67 -6.43 -3.15
N ASP A 153 22.65 -5.82 -2.49
CA ASP A 153 24.05 -6.24 -2.53
C ASP A 153 24.24 -7.68 -2.01
N GLU A 154 23.54 -8.04 -0.92
CA GLU A 154 23.53 -9.42 -0.42
C GLU A 154 22.97 -10.40 -1.48
N TYR A 155 21.82 -10.05 -2.09
CA TYR A 155 21.23 -10.85 -3.16
C TYR A 155 22.15 -10.99 -4.38
N MET A 156 22.83 -9.92 -4.80
CA MET A 156 23.82 -9.95 -5.89
C MET A 156 24.91 -10.99 -5.64
N ASN A 157 25.46 -10.98 -4.42
CA ASN A 157 26.53 -11.87 -4.02
C ASN A 157 26.05 -13.34 -3.97
N GLU A 158 24.87 -13.59 -3.41
CA GLU A 158 24.33 -14.94 -3.27
C GLU A 158 23.87 -15.54 -4.61
N ALA A 159 23.17 -14.74 -5.42
CA ALA A 159 22.62 -15.19 -6.70
C ALA A 159 23.61 -15.05 -7.87
N SER A 160 24.78 -14.45 -7.64
CA SER A 160 25.78 -14.15 -8.69
C SER A 160 25.16 -13.40 -9.87
N ILE A 161 24.42 -12.34 -9.56
CA ILE A 161 23.71 -11.50 -10.53
C ILE A 161 24.23 -10.05 -10.46
N GLU A 162 24.34 -9.41 -11.61
CA GLU A 162 24.74 -8.00 -11.72
C GLU A 162 23.51 -7.08 -11.76
N LEU A 163 23.48 -6.06 -10.90
CA LEU A 163 22.47 -5.01 -10.85
C LEU A 163 23.07 -3.73 -10.25
N ASP A 164 22.50 -2.58 -10.59
CA ASP A 164 22.82 -1.31 -9.94
C ASP A 164 22.03 -1.19 -8.64
N SER A 165 22.62 -1.69 -7.54
CA SER A 165 21.91 -1.77 -6.26
C SER A 165 21.49 -0.40 -5.73
N ALA A 166 22.23 0.67 -6.04
CA ALA A 166 21.90 2.03 -5.63
C ALA A 166 20.66 2.55 -6.38
N ALA A 167 20.63 2.42 -7.70
CA ALA A 167 19.49 2.86 -8.51
C ALA A 167 18.20 2.10 -8.15
N PHE A 168 18.31 0.77 -7.98
CA PHE A 168 17.18 -0.06 -7.56
C PHE A 168 16.70 0.29 -6.15
N ALA A 169 17.62 0.48 -5.20
CA ALA A 169 17.26 0.85 -3.83
C ALA A 169 16.53 2.18 -3.78
N GLN A 170 16.99 3.16 -4.55
CA GLN A 170 16.35 4.47 -4.65
C GLN A 170 14.92 4.37 -5.17
N ASP A 171 14.68 3.69 -6.30
CA ASP A 171 13.34 3.55 -6.86
C ASP A 171 12.40 2.77 -5.92
N ILE A 172 12.87 1.63 -5.37
CA ILE A 172 12.10 0.85 -4.39
C ILE A 172 11.78 1.69 -3.15
N TYR A 173 12.73 2.47 -2.64
CA TYR A 173 12.50 3.35 -1.51
C TYR A 173 11.43 4.40 -1.85
N GLN A 174 11.50 5.05 -3.01
CA GLN A 174 10.52 6.04 -3.41
C GLN A 174 9.10 5.47 -3.59
N ARG A 175 8.97 4.21 -4.02
CA ARG A 175 7.67 3.53 -4.16
C ARG A 175 7.10 3.05 -2.83
N THR A 176 7.96 2.68 -1.89
CA THR A 176 7.56 1.96 -0.66
C THR A 176 7.70 2.80 0.60
N LEU A 177 8.45 3.90 0.55
CA LEU A 177 8.95 4.67 1.68
C LEU A 177 9.51 3.75 2.78
N GLY A 178 10.21 2.68 2.41
CA GLY A 178 10.77 1.72 3.35
C GLY A 178 9.77 0.76 4.00
N HIS A 179 8.54 0.65 3.48
CA HIS A 179 7.56 -0.30 4.00
C HIS A 179 8.06 -1.74 3.79
N LYS A 180 8.47 -2.41 4.87
CA LYS A 180 9.17 -3.72 4.83
C LYS A 180 8.50 -4.76 3.96
N GLY A 181 7.17 -4.92 4.07
CA GLY A 181 6.43 -5.86 3.24
C GLY A 181 6.44 -5.51 1.75
N LEU A 182 6.43 -4.21 1.42
CA LEU A 182 6.42 -3.77 0.03
C LEU A 182 7.83 -3.85 -0.55
N VAL A 183 8.85 -3.44 0.22
CA VAL A 183 10.27 -3.62 -0.14
C VAL A 183 10.54 -5.09 -0.46
N GLY A 184 10.17 -6.00 0.45
CA GLY A 184 10.33 -7.44 0.23
C GLY A 184 9.55 -7.95 -0.99
N THR A 185 8.38 -7.38 -1.28
CA THR A 185 7.60 -7.73 -2.48
C THR A 185 8.28 -7.24 -3.76
N CYS A 186 8.85 -6.03 -3.77
CA CYS A 186 9.64 -5.52 -4.89
C CYS A 186 10.88 -6.39 -5.13
N CYS A 187 11.65 -6.70 -4.09
CA CYS A 187 12.83 -7.58 -4.20
C CYS A 187 12.43 -8.98 -4.73
N ALA A 188 11.32 -9.55 -4.23
CA ALA A 188 10.82 -10.83 -4.73
C ALA A 188 10.35 -10.76 -6.19
N ALA A 189 9.82 -9.62 -6.65
CA ALA A 189 9.46 -9.43 -8.04
C ALA A 189 10.70 -9.44 -8.93
N ILE A 190 11.76 -8.73 -8.53
CA ILE A 190 13.05 -8.73 -9.23
C ILE A 190 13.56 -10.16 -9.36
N GLU A 191 13.70 -10.87 -8.23
CA GLU A 191 14.19 -12.25 -8.19
C GLU A 191 13.37 -13.21 -9.09
N LYS A 192 12.03 -13.18 -8.95
CA LYS A 192 11.17 -14.24 -9.50
C LYS A 192 10.63 -13.95 -10.89
N LYS A 193 10.62 -12.68 -11.31
CA LYS A 193 9.96 -12.24 -12.55
C LYS A 193 10.91 -11.61 -13.55
N ILE A 194 11.98 -10.96 -13.07
CA ILE A 194 12.87 -10.20 -13.94
C ILE A 194 14.22 -10.89 -14.09
N ALA A 195 14.82 -11.29 -12.98
CA ALA A 195 16.13 -11.93 -12.88
C ALA A 195 16.14 -13.41 -13.27
N LEU A 196 14.96 -14.04 -13.45
CA LEU A 196 14.85 -15.47 -13.66
C LEU A 196 15.62 -15.92 -14.92
N GLY A 197 16.69 -16.70 -14.71
CA GLY A 197 17.54 -17.21 -15.78
C GLY A 197 18.50 -16.17 -16.39
N LYS A 198 18.68 -15.01 -15.73
CA LYS A 198 19.60 -13.95 -16.16
C LYS A 198 20.81 -13.84 -15.25
N HIS A 199 21.91 -13.32 -15.81
CA HIS A 199 23.13 -12.99 -15.07
C HIS A 199 23.24 -11.49 -14.76
N SER A 200 22.41 -10.66 -15.37
CA SER A 200 22.34 -9.22 -15.14
C SER A 200 20.90 -8.73 -15.32
N VAL A 201 20.53 -7.68 -14.59
CA VAL A 201 19.26 -6.98 -14.76
C VAL A 201 19.52 -5.47 -14.78
N SER A 202 19.04 -4.77 -15.80
CA SER A 202 19.15 -3.31 -15.85
C SER A 202 18.03 -2.62 -15.07
N ILE A 203 18.24 -1.36 -14.70
CA ILE A 203 17.20 -0.54 -14.07
C ILE A 203 16.00 -0.35 -15.01
N ASP A 204 16.23 -0.18 -16.31
CA ASP A 204 15.15 -0.05 -17.31
C ASP A 204 14.22 -1.27 -17.34
N GLU A 205 14.77 -2.48 -17.20
CA GLU A 205 13.96 -3.70 -17.14
C GLU A 205 13.09 -3.74 -15.88
N TRP A 206 13.62 -3.25 -14.75
CA TRP A 206 12.85 -3.10 -13.53
C TRP A 206 11.75 -2.06 -13.67
N GLU A 207 12.05 -0.90 -14.23
CA GLU A 207 11.10 0.19 -14.41
C GLU A 207 9.95 -0.21 -15.35
N LEU A 208 10.27 -0.83 -16.48
CA LEU A 208 9.28 -1.36 -17.42
C LEU A 208 8.35 -2.38 -16.72
N TYR A 209 8.92 -3.27 -15.91
CA TYR A 209 8.13 -4.20 -15.11
C TYR A 209 7.32 -3.49 -14.03
N ALA A 210 7.89 -2.48 -13.38
CA ALA A 210 7.27 -1.73 -12.29
C ALA A 210 6.03 -0.98 -12.76
N VAL A 211 6.08 -0.38 -13.95
CA VAL A 211 4.93 0.29 -14.58
C VAL A 211 3.87 -0.73 -15.00
N ALA A 212 4.27 -1.77 -15.73
CA ALA A 212 3.30 -2.66 -16.37
C ALA A 212 2.69 -3.72 -15.43
N ASN A 213 3.47 -4.25 -14.47
CA ASN A 213 3.14 -5.51 -13.79
C ASN A 213 3.25 -5.47 -12.27
N LEU A 214 4.01 -4.55 -11.67
CA LEU A 214 4.26 -4.58 -10.22
C LEU A 214 2.97 -4.44 -9.40
N LEU A 215 2.07 -3.54 -9.76
CA LEU A 215 0.82 -3.35 -9.03
C LEU A 215 0.01 -4.65 -8.96
N ARG A 216 -0.12 -5.36 -10.10
CA ARG A 216 -0.76 -6.67 -10.16
C ARG A 216 -0.03 -7.70 -9.32
N TYR A 217 1.29 -7.78 -9.46
CA TYR A 217 2.10 -8.74 -8.70
C TYR A 217 1.97 -8.56 -7.18
N VAL A 218 1.90 -7.31 -6.72
CA VAL A 218 1.68 -7.00 -5.29
C VAL A 218 0.29 -7.46 -4.86
N CYS A 219 -0.76 -7.17 -5.64
CA CYS A 219 -2.13 -7.59 -5.35
C CYS A 219 -2.30 -9.12 -5.28
N GLU A 220 -1.46 -9.88 -5.99
CA GLU A 220 -1.44 -11.35 -5.96
C GLU A 220 -0.74 -11.93 -4.71
N GLN A 221 -0.05 -11.12 -3.90
CA GLN A 221 0.57 -11.60 -2.66
C GLN A 221 -0.46 -11.70 -1.52
N ASP A 222 -0.42 -12.81 -0.76
CA ASP A 222 -1.34 -13.12 0.34
C ASP A 222 -1.61 -11.94 1.29
N THR A 223 -0.56 -11.21 1.70
CA THR A 223 -0.68 -10.07 2.62
C THR A 223 -1.49 -8.91 2.03
N TYR A 224 -1.24 -8.55 0.77
CA TYR A 224 -1.93 -7.44 0.12
C TYR A 224 -3.32 -7.86 -0.37
N ALA A 225 -3.51 -9.11 -0.76
CA ALA A 225 -4.83 -9.68 -1.00
C ALA A 225 -5.71 -9.58 0.26
N SER A 226 -5.15 -9.84 1.44
CA SER A 226 -5.85 -9.64 2.72
C SER A 226 -6.19 -8.18 2.99
N ILE A 227 -5.26 -7.25 2.74
CA ILE A 227 -5.54 -5.79 2.87
C ILE A 227 -6.67 -5.39 1.91
N ILE A 228 -6.64 -5.83 0.66
CA ILE A 228 -7.69 -5.56 -0.33
C ILE A 228 -9.05 -6.10 0.16
N GLN A 229 -9.06 -7.31 0.73
CA GLN A 229 -10.28 -7.86 1.32
C GLN A 229 -10.77 -7.01 2.51
N ALA A 230 -9.87 -6.53 3.36
CA ALA A 230 -10.20 -5.66 4.48
C ALA A 230 -10.77 -4.31 4.02
N LEU A 231 -10.24 -3.73 2.93
CA LEU A 231 -10.75 -2.49 2.32
C LEU A 231 -12.25 -2.57 1.99
N ARG A 232 -12.70 -3.74 1.51
CA ARG A 232 -14.12 -4.00 1.19
C ARG A 232 -15.02 -4.06 2.42
N GLN A 233 -14.44 -4.37 3.57
CA GLN A 233 -15.15 -4.61 4.83
C GLN A 233 -15.03 -3.45 5.82
N LEU A 234 -14.38 -2.34 5.42
CA LEU A 234 -14.22 -1.17 6.26
C LEU A 234 -15.58 -0.63 6.72
N SER A 235 -15.66 -0.19 7.98
CA SER A 235 -16.76 0.61 8.50
C SER A 235 -16.84 1.97 7.81
N GLU A 236 -17.98 2.66 7.89
CA GLU A 236 -18.16 3.97 7.26
C GLU A 236 -17.07 4.98 7.70
N LYS A 237 -16.75 5.00 8.99
CA LYS A 237 -15.73 5.90 9.56
C LYS A 237 -14.31 5.50 9.16
N GLN A 238 -14.02 4.22 8.99
CA GLN A 238 -12.73 3.78 8.43
C GLN A 238 -12.60 4.20 6.96
N ARG A 239 -13.66 4.04 6.17
CA ARG A 239 -13.68 4.50 4.76
C ARG A 239 -13.51 6.01 4.65
N GLU A 240 -14.15 6.76 5.55
CA GLU A 240 -13.97 8.21 5.63
C GLU A 240 -12.50 8.54 5.85
N ILE A 241 -11.85 7.98 6.88
CA ILE A 241 -10.42 8.24 7.17
C ILE A 241 -9.54 7.91 5.96
N VAL A 242 -9.71 6.72 5.36
CA VAL A 242 -8.93 6.31 4.18
C VAL A 242 -9.22 7.23 3.00
N GLY A 243 -10.47 7.62 2.80
CA GLY A 243 -10.86 8.56 1.75
C GLY A 243 -10.18 9.91 1.91
N LEU A 244 -10.13 10.45 3.12
CA LEU A 244 -9.41 11.70 3.39
C LEU A 244 -7.90 11.54 3.09
N THR A 245 -7.27 10.42 3.48
CA THR A 245 -5.85 10.19 3.15
C THR A 245 -5.58 10.04 1.65
N LEU A 246 -6.52 9.45 0.90
CA LEU A 246 -6.38 9.27 -0.55
C LEU A 246 -6.46 10.62 -1.26
N HIS A 247 -7.41 11.47 -0.87
CA HIS A 247 -7.61 12.78 -1.49
C HIS A 247 -6.57 13.82 -1.04
N TYR A 248 -6.19 13.82 0.24
CA TYR A 248 -5.41 14.92 0.83
C TYR A 248 -3.94 14.57 1.08
N GLY A 249 -3.56 13.30 0.92
CA GLY A 249 -2.23 12.79 1.25
C GLY A 249 -2.06 12.64 2.76
N SER A 250 -1.96 13.76 3.48
CA SER A 250 -1.79 13.81 4.94
C SER A 250 -2.98 14.49 5.63
N VAL A 251 -3.50 13.88 6.70
CA VAL A 251 -4.73 14.33 7.37
C VAL A 251 -4.63 14.27 8.88
N VAL A 252 -5.25 15.24 9.55
CA VAL A 252 -5.31 15.29 11.02
C VAL A 252 -6.54 14.53 11.51
N VAL A 253 -6.33 13.44 12.25
CA VAL A 253 -7.40 12.58 12.76
C VAL A 253 -7.27 12.42 14.26
N LYS A 254 -8.40 12.50 14.97
CA LYS A 254 -8.45 12.23 16.40
C LYS A 254 -8.24 10.72 16.63
N GLU A 255 -7.39 10.36 17.60
CA GLU A 255 -7.19 8.96 17.97
C GLU A 255 -8.52 8.27 18.30
N CYS A 256 -8.80 7.17 17.60
CA CYS A 256 -9.99 6.35 17.73
C CYS A 256 -9.69 4.90 17.32
N ASP A 257 -10.57 3.97 17.67
CA ASP A 257 -10.33 2.54 17.41
C ASP A 257 -10.33 2.23 15.91
N GLU A 258 -11.09 2.99 15.11
CA GLU A 258 -11.04 2.89 13.65
C GLU A 258 -9.65 3.23 13.10
N LEU A 259 -9.01 4.28 13.64
CA LEU A 259 -7.65 4.65 13.25
C LEU A 259 -6.64 3.59 13.69
N LYS A 260 -6.78 3.04 14.91
CA LYS A 260 -5.90 1.98 15.40
C LYS A 260 -5.96 0.74 14.51
N PHE A 261 -7.15 0.38 14.04
CA PHE A 261 -7.32 -0.70 13.06
C PHE A 261 -6.56 -0.41 11.77
N LEU A 262 -6.75 0.77 11.16
CA LEU A 262 -6.08 1.14 9.90
C LEU A 262 -4.55 1.16 10.03
N LEU A 263 -4.03 1.59 11.19
CA LEU A 263 -2.60 1.53 11.51
C LEU A 263 -2.11 0.08 11.67
N ALA A 264 -2.89 -0.79 12.32
CA ALA A 264 -2.54 -2.19 12.54
C ALA A 264 -2.51 -3.02 11.25
N GLU A 265 -3.42 -2.72 10.32
CA GLU A 265 -3.46 -3.30 8.97
C GLU A 265 -2.38 -2.71 8.03
N GLY A 266 -1.67 -1.68 8.46
CA GLY A 266 -0.63 -1.02 7.65
C GLY A 266 -1.20 -0.24 6.45
N ILE A 267 -2.47 0.16 6.50
CA ILE A 267 -3.14 0.95 5.44
C ILE A 267 -2.64 2.40 5.50
N VAL A 268 -2.57 2.95 6.71
CA VAL A 268 -2.10 4.32 6.98
C VAL A 268 -0.90 4.28 7.92
N ARG A 269 -0.15 5.38 7.98
CA ARG A 269 0.93 5.61 8.94
C ARG A 269 0.79 6.96 9.61
N VAL A 270 1.35 7.11 10.81
CA VAL A 270 1.51 8.41 11.47
C VAL A 270 2.80 9.06 10.96
N GLN A 271 2.79 10.35 10.66
CA GLN A 271 4.01 11.11 10.37
C GLN A 271 4.83 11.29 11.65
N GLU A 272 6.15 11.03 11.59
CA GLU A 272 7.03 10.98 12.78
C GLU A 272 7.31 12.35 13.45
N ASN A 273 6.73 13.44 12.96
CA ASN A 273 6.95 14.78 13.49
C ASN A 273 5.75 15.27 14.30
N GLN A 274 5.75 15.00 15.61
CA GLN A 274 5.48 16.01 16.65
C GLN A 274 5.61 15.41 18.06
N GLU A 275 6.29 16.16 18.94
CA GLU A 275 6.31 15.92 20.38
C GLU A 275 4.87 15.90 20.92
N VAL A 276 4.41 14.71 21.32
CA VAL A 276 3.09 14.50 21.89
C VAL A 276 3.00 15.26 23.22
N SER A 277 2.41 16.45 23.19
CA SER A 277 2.05 17.21 24.38
C SER A 277 0.90 16.48 25.08
N GLN A 278 1.12 16.12 26.35
CA GLN A 278 0.29 15.19 27.12
C GLN A 278 -1.08 15.73 27.59
N ILE A 279 -1.67 16.71 26.90
CA ILE A 279 -2.91 17.34 27.37
C ILE A 279 -3.83 17.59 26.16
N ALA A 280 -5.01 16.96 26.18
CA ALA A 280 -6.09 16.95 25.16
C ALA A 280 -6.00 15.78 24.14
N PRO A 281 -7.11 15.39 23.47
CA PRO A 281 -7.14 14.17 22.67
C PRO A 281 -6.07 14.24 21.58
N VAL A 282 -5.22 13.22 21.52
CA VAL A 282 -4.07 13.17 20.61
C VAL A 282 -4.60 13.18 19.17
N HIS A 283 -4.52 14.33 18.53
CA HIS A 283 -4.70 14.45 17.10
C HIS A 283 -3.41 13.94 16.44
N MET A 284 -3.56 13.03 15.50
CA MET A 284 -2.45 12.42 14.76
C MET A 284 -2.49 12.90 13.32
N ILE A 285 -1.34 13.27 12.77
CA ILE A 285 -1.18 13.48 11.33
C ILE A 285 -0.89 12.12 10.70
N ILE A 286 -1.77 11.67 9.83
CA ILE A 286 -1.67 10.37 9.19
C ILE A 286 -1.64 10.51 7.68
N GLU A 287 -1.07 9.53 6.99
CA GLU A 287 -1.04 9.44 5.53
C GLU A 287 -1.07 7.99 5.06
N CYS A 288 -1.25 7.77 3.75
CA CYS A 288 -1.12 6.43 3.18
C CYS A 288 0.24 5.81 3.54
N ALA A 289 0.27 4.53 3.91
CA ALA A 289 1.49 3.94 4.43
C ALA A 289 2.65 3.92 3.42
N ALA A 290 2.37 3.92 2.11
CA ALA A 290 3.35 4.04 1.02
C ALA A 290 2.67 4.46 -0.30
N PRO A 291 3.38 5.12 -1.23
CA PRO A 291 2.86 5.47 -2.56
C PRO A 291 2.36 4.26 -3.37
N LEU A 292 3.10 3.14 -3.35
CA LEU A 292 2.66 1.91 -4.02
C LEU A 292 1.38 1.33 -3.40
N LEU A 293 1.21 1.46 -2.07
CA LEU A 293 -0.04 1.05 -1.41
C LEU A 293 -1.19 1.99 -1.77
N ARG A 294 -0.94 3.30 -1.87
CA ARG A 294 -1.92 4.28 -2.36
C ARG A 294 -2.41 3.90 -3.76
N SER A 295 -1.48 3.59 -4.67
CA SER A 295 -1.81 3.15 -6.04
C SER A 295 -2.66 1.88 -6.04
N ILE A 296 -2.35 0.91 -5.18
CA ILE A 296 -3.17 -0.29 -4.98
C ILE A 296 -4.57 0.08 -4.50
N MET A 297 -4.71 0.94 -3.48
CA MET A 297 -6.02 1.37 -2.98
C MET A 297 -6.84 2.08 -4.06
N ILE A 298 -6.23 2.98 -4.83
CA ILE A 298 -6.88 3.67 -5.96
C ILE A 298 -7.36 2.66 -7.00
N SER A 299 -6.54 1.67 -7.32
CA SER A 299 -6.92 0.62 -8.28
C SER A 299 -8.15 -0.19 -7.83
N GLN A 300 -8.45 -0.25 -6.53
CA GLN A 300 -9.60 -0.95 -5.96
C GLN A 300 -10.85 -0.07 -5.82
N LEU A 301 -10.75 1.25 -6.08
CA LEU A 301 -11.88 2.15 -5.98
C LEU A 301 -12.99 1.82 -6.96
N CYS A 302 -14.20 2.13 -6.53
CA CYS A 302 -15.41 2.17 -7.33
C CYS A 302 -15.90 3.60 -7.34
N GLY A 303 -15.85 4.24 -8.50
CA GLY A 303 -16.51 5.53 -8.71
C GLY A 303 -18.05 5.49 -8.55
N PRO A 304 -18.75 6.58 -8.90
CA PRO A 304 -20.21 6.63 -8.88
C PRO A 304 -20.82 5.67 -9.91
N GLU A 305 -22.12 5.38 -9.82
CA GLU A 305 -22.81 4.67 -10.90
C GLU A 305 -22.96 5.60 -12.11
N ILE A 306 -22.19 5.35 -13.17
CA ILE A 306 -22.20 6.18 -14.38
C ILE A 306 -23.08 5.57 -15.46
N GLU A 307 -24.07 6.34 -15.93
CA GLU A 307 -24.75 6.08 -17.20
C GLU A 307 -23.82 6.46 -18.36
N ILE A 308 -23.53 5.51 -19.25
CA ILE A 308 -22.58 5.74 -20.35
C ILE A 308 -23.33 5.88 -21.67
N GLY A 309 -23.00 6.95 -22.41
CA GLY A 309 -23.32 7.05 -23.83
C GLY A 309 -22.51 6.06 -24.68
N LEU A 310 -22.79 6.00 -25.98
CA LEU A 310 -21.99 5.17 -26.89
C LEU A 310 -20.58 5.75 -27.04
N ALA A 311 -19.57 4.91 -26.86
CA ALA A 311 -18.20 5.25 -27.23
C ALA A 311 -18.12 5.53 -28.74
N PRO A 312 -17.27 6.47 -29.20
CA PRO A 312 -17.15 6.79 -30.62
C PRO A 312 -16.71 5.59 -31.47
N ASP A 313 -15.83 4.75 -30.92
CA ASP A 313 -15.37 3.50 -31.52
C ASP A 313 -15.19 2.44 -30.42
N PRO A 314 -15.96 1.34 -30.40
CA PRO A 314 -15.84 0.32 -29.36
C PRO A 314 -14.52 -0.49 -29.43
N HIS A 315 -13.75 -0.39 -30.52
CA HIS A 315 -12.52 -1.14 -30.74
C HIS A 315 -11.25 -0.34 -30.46
N LYS A 316 -11.36 0.97 -30.22
CA LYS A 316 -10.23 1.84 -29.89
C LYS A 316 -10.65 2.91 -28.91
N VAL A 317 -9.95 3.00 -27.78
CA VAL A 317 -10.20 4.06 -26.80
C VAL A 317 -9.97 5.44 -27.44
N CYS A 318 -10.97 6.30 -27.37
CA CYS A 318 -10.85 7.72 -27.71
C CYS A 318 -10.46 8.51 -26.45
N PRO A 319 -9.23 9.04 -26.36
CA PRO A 319 -8.74 9.66 -25.12
C PRO A 319 -9.47 10.96 -24.77
N GLN A 320 -9.89 11.74 -25.77
CA GLN A 320 -10.69 12.96 -25.61
C GLN A 320 -12.09 12.64 -25.07
N TRP A 321 -12.76 11.64 -25.65
CA TRP A 321 -14.06 11.20 -25.18
C TRP A 321 -13.98 10.67 -23.74
N LEU A 322 -12.94 9.89 -23.42
CA LEU A 322 -12.73 9.34 -22.08
C LEU A 322 -12.64 10.46 -21.05
N ILE A 323 -11.76 11.46 -21.23
CA ILE A 323 -11.61 12.54 -20.27
C ILE A 323 -12.85 13.46 -20.21
N ALA A 324 -13.52 13.72 -21.34
CA ALA A 324 -14.75 14.52 -21.35
C ALA A 324 -15.86 13.87 -20.52
N ARG A 325 -16.09 12.56 -20.72
CA ARG A 325 -17.04 11.78 -19.91
C ARG A 325 -16.60 11.66 -18.46
N THR A 326 -15.30 11.66 -18.19
CA THR A 326 -14.81 11.72 -16.81
C THR A 326 -15.17 13.01 -16.14
N ILE A 327 -14.91 14.15 -16.79
CA ILE A 327 -15.24 15.48 -16.26
C ILE A 327 -16.73 15.60 -15.97
N GLU A 328 -17.59 15.10 -16.86
CA GLU A 328 -19.03 15.02 -16.60
C GLU A 328 -19.40 14.30 -15.30
N ASN A 329 -18.60 13.35 -14.85
CA ASN A 329 -18.91 12.51 -13.68
C ASN A 329 -18.03 12.81 -12.46
N LEU A 330 -17.18 13.84 -12.51
CA LEU A 330 -16.28 14.19 -11.41
C LEU A 330 -17.07 14.62 -10.16
N GLY A 331 -16.67 14.10 -9.00
CA GLY A 331 -17.04 14.66 -7.70
C GLY A 331 -16.35 16.01 -7.48
N ILE A 332 -16.73 17.03 -8.26
CA ILE A 332 -15.99 18.30 -8.34
C ILE A 332 -15.90 19.04 -7.01
N GLN A 333 -16.87 18.83 -6.12
CA GLN A 333 -16.86 19.39 -4.77
C GLN A 333 -15.70 18.84 -3.93
N HIS A 334 -15.30 17.58 -4.12
CA HIS A 334 -14.13 17.02 -3.45
C HIS A 334 -12.87 17.74 -3.90
N ILE A 335 -12.71 17.99 -5.20
CA ILE A 335 -11.53 18.65 -5.77
C ILE A 335 -11.35 20.05 -5.19
N PHE A 336 -12.42 20.82 -5.02
CA PHE A 336 -12.38 22.21 -4.53
C PHE A 336 -12.69 22.37 -3.04
N ALA A 337 -12.74 21.28 -2.27
CA ALA A 337 -12.96 21.35 -0.83
C ALA A 337 -11.82 22.11 -0.15
N LYS A 338 -12.09 22.86 0.92
CA LYS A 338 -11.02 23.61 1.63
C LYS A 338 -9.89 22.69 2.12
N GLN A 339 -10.21 21.43 2.38
CA GLN A 339 -9.29 20.40 2.85
C GLN A 339 -8.41 19.80 1.73
N THR A 340 -8.80 19.94 0.45
CA THR A 340 -7.96 19.56 -0.69
C THR A 340 -7.03 20.67 -1.14
N LEU A 341 -7.18 21.90 -0.64
CA LEU A 341 -6.32 22.99 -1.08
C LEU A 341 -4.93 22.84 -0.47
N ASN A 342 -3.92 22.87 -1.33
CA ASN A 342 -2.52 23.03 -0.97
C ASN A 342 -2.29 24.37 -0.23
N ALA A 343 -1.11 24.56 0.33
CA ALA A 343 -0.76 25.78 1.07
C ALA A 343 -0.87 27.07 0.23
N ASP A 344 -0.81 26.95 -1.10
CA ASP A 344 -1.00 28.03 -2.07
C ASP A 344 -2.48 28.29 -2.44
N GLY A 345 -3.40 27.55 -1.82
CA GLY A 345 -4.83 27.64 -2.06
C GLY A 345 -5.31 26.92 -3.32
N GLN A 346 -4.45 26.15 -4.00
CA GLN A 346 -4.83 25.38 -5.18
C GLN A 346 -5.25 23.95 -4.84
N PRO A 347 -6.24 23.37 -5.52
CA PRO A 347 -6.60 21.96 -5.35
C PRO A 347 -5.41 21.00 -5.46
N SER A 348 -5.38 20.02 -4.56
CA SER A 348 -4.40 18.96 -4.52
C SER A 348 -4.54 18.05 -5.73
N GLU A 349 -3.43 17.85 -6.43
CA GLU A 349 -3.28 16.91 -7.54
C GLU A 349 -3.68 15.48 -7.11
N TYR A 350 -3.43 15.11 -5.85
CA TYR A 350 -3.85 13.82 -5.29
C TYR A 350 -5.36 13.61 -5.31
N ALA A 351 -6.14 14.65 -5.01
CA ALA A 351 -7.60 14.57 -5.06
C ALA A 351 -8.08 14.38 -6.51
N PHE A 352 -7.45 15.09 -7.44
CA PHE A 352 -7.79 15.03 -8.85
C PHE A 352 -7.44 13.66 -9.46
N GLN A 353 -6.27 13.12 -9.15
CA GLN A 353 -5.86 11.77 -9.56
C GLN A 353 -6.84 10.70 -9.06
N VAL A 354 -7.29 10.78 -7.80
CA VAL A 354 -8.23 9.79 -7.22
C VAL A 354 -9.57 9.80 -7.95
N GLU A 355 -10.15 10.99 -8.13
CA GLU A 355 -11.44 11.16 -8.80
C GLU A 355 -11.37 10.71 -10.26
N VAL A 356 -10.36 11.18 -11.00
CA VAL A 356 -10.18 10.85 -12.42
C VAL A 356 -9.91 9.35 -12.59
N ALA A 357 -9.03 8.75 -11.81
CA ALA A 357 -8.68 7.33 -11.95
C ALA A 357 -9.87 6.41 -11.64
N ALA A 358 -10.65 6.72 -10.60
CA ALA A 358 -11.84 5.94 -10.22
C ALA A 358 -12.88 5.93 -11.35
N ILE A 359 -13.10 7.08 -11.99
CA ILE A 359 -14.05 7.22 -13.09
C ILE A 359 -13.51 6.61 -14.40
N PHE A 360 -12.22 6.80 -14.71
CA PHE A 360 -11.58 6.18 -15.89
C PHE A 360 -11.78 4.68 -15.89
N LYS A 361 -11.50 4.01 -14.75
CA LYS A 361 -11.66 2.56 -14.60
C LYS A 361 -13.10 2.12 -14.90
N GLN A 362 -14.08 2.85 -14.40
CA GLN A 362 -15.48 2.56 -14.66
C GLN A 362 -15.85 2.75 -16.13
N LEU A 363 -15.47 3.88 -16.72
CA LEU A 363 -15.77 4.16 -18.12
C LEU A 363 -15.12 3.14 -19.04
N LEU A 364 -13.85 2.79 -18.80
CA LEU A 364 -13.13 1.77 -19.57
C LEU A 364 -13.79 0.39 -19.44
N SER A 365 -14.13 -0.04 -18.23
CA SER A 365 -14.75 -1.37 -18.03
C SER A 365 -16.12 -1.51 -18.68
N LYS A 366 -16.91 -0.43 -18.74
CA LYS A 366 -18.26 -0.46 -19.31
C LYS A 366 -18.30 -0.13 -20.81
N ALA A 367 -17.50 0.83 -21.28
CA ALA A 367 -17.50 1.28 -22.68
C ALA A 367 -16.55 0.47 -23.58
N TYR A 368 -15.47 -0.08 -23.01
CA TYR A 368 -14.46 -0.85 -23.73
C TYR A 368 -14.15 -2.20 -23.05
N PRO A 369 -15.16 -3.02 -22.71
CA PRO A 369 -15.00 -4.23 -21.89
C PRO A 369 -14.06 -5.27 -22.49
N THR A 370 -13.90 -5.28 -23.81
CA THR A 370 -13.06 -6.25 -24.54
C THR A 370 -11.61 -5.78 -24.71
N LEU A 371 -11.33 -4.49 -24.50
CA LEU A 371 -10.01 -3.93 -24.76
C LEU A 371 -9.05 -4.11 -23.58
N MET A 372 -9.50 -4.44 -22.37
CA MET A 372 -8.62 -4.77 -21.23
C MET A 372 -7.60 -3.65 -20.88
N TYR A 373 -8.00 -2.39 -20.99
CA TYR A 373 -7.17 -1.27 -20.54
C TYR A 373 -7.10 -1.19 -19.01
N HIS A 374 -5.93 -0.82 -18.51
CA HIS A 374 -5.64 -0.57 -17.10
C HIS A 374 -5.38 0.93 -16.88
N VAL A 375 -5.80 1.42 -15.71
CA VAL A 375 -5.53 2.78 -15.25
C VAL A 375 -4.45 2.70 -14.19
N LEU A 376 -3.31 3.31 -14.47
CA LEU A 376 -2.13 3.31 -13.62
C LEU A 376 -1.92 4.75 -13.11
N PRO A 377 -2.36 5.08 -11.90
CA PRO A 377 -2.06 6.37 -11.30
C PRO A 377 -0.56 6.43 -10.95
N GLU A 378 0.02 7.62 -11.02
CA GLU A 378 1.40 7.89 -10.61
C GLU A 378 2.43 7.00 -11.34
N ALA A 379 2.29 6.84 -12.66
CA ALA A 379 3.22 6.06 -13.46
C ALA A 379 4.61 6.74 -13.45
N LYS A 380 5.65 5.98 -13.10
CA LYS A 380 7.01 6.50 -12.89
C LYS A 380 7.97 5.88 -13.89
N GLU A 381 8.71 6.72 -14.60
CA GLU A 381 9.85 6.33 -15.44
C GLU A 381 10.97 7.39 -15.37
N TYR A 382 12.20 6.99 -15.65
CA TYR A 382 13.38 7.84 -15.58
C TYR A 382 13.76 8.38 -16.97
N ASP A 383 14.42 9.55 -16.97
CA ASP A 383 14.94 10.20 -18.18
C ASP A 383 16.38 9.69 -18.42
N GLU A 384 16.77 9.46 -19.68
CA GLU A 384 18.06 8.86 -20.10
C GLU A 384 19.28 9.60 -19.50
N ASP A 385 19.12 10.85 -19.08
CA ASP A 385 20.19 11.74 -18.60
C ASP A 385 20.16 12.13 -17.10
N SER A 386 19.23 11.67 -16.23
CA SER A 386 19.26 12.12 -14.82
C SER A 386 18.57 11.28 -13.72
N THR A 387 19.11 11.45 -12.51
CA THR A 387 18.79 10.91 -11.16
C THR A 387 17.39 11.21 -10.61
N ARG A 388 16.44 11.66 -11.43
CA ARG A 388 15.13 12.15 -10.95
C ARG A 388 13.98 11.41 -11.63
N CYS A 389 13.31 10.58 -10.84
CA CYS A 389 12.02 9.99 -11.16
C CYS A 389 11.03 11.09 -11.54
N LYS A 390 10.52 11.07 -12.78
CA LYS A 390 9.41 11.93 -13.20
C LYS A 390 8.13 11.07 -13.16
N GLN A 391 7.07 11.61 -12.59
CA GLN A 391 5.83 10.89 -12.28
C GLN A 391 4.70 11.46 -13.14
N LEU A 392 4.20 10.65 -14.05
CA LEU A 392 2.99 10.90 -14.83
C LEU A 392 1.76 10.65 -13.95
N ASP A 393 0.79 11.56 -13.96
CA ASP A 393 -0.39 11.46 -13.09
C ASP A 393 -1.22 10.21 -13.36
N ILE A 394 -1.56 9.95 -14.63
CA ILE A 394 -2.36 8.78 -15.01
C ILE A 394 -1.89 8.25 -16.36
N LEU A 395 -1.56 6.96 -16.39
CA LEU A 395 -1.30 6.20 -17.61
C LEU A 395 -2.45 5.20 -17.85
N VAL A 396 -3.08 5.27 -19.02
CA VAL A 396 -4.06 4.31 -19.51
C VAL A 396 -3.36 3.41 -20.51
N HIS A 397 -3.08 2.17 -20.09
CA HIS A 397 -2.23 1.24 -20.82
C HIS A 397 -2.93 -0.11 -21.00
N ASN A 398 -2.64 -0.78 -22.11
CA ASN A 398 -3.10 -2.13 -22.41
C ASN A 398 -1.93 -3.09 -22.36
N ILE A 399 -2.05 -4.17 -21.58
CA ILE A 399 -1.01 -5.19 -21.42
C ILE A 399 -0.66 -5.87 -22.77
N ASN A 400 -1.59 -5.89 -23.74
CA ASN A 400 -1.36 -6.47 -25.05
C ASN A 400 -0.73 -5.45 -26.00
N SER A 401 0.42 -5.83 -26.60
CA SER A 401 1.32 -4.99 -27.41
C SER A 401 0.77 -4.53 -28.78
N GLY A 402 -0.55 -4.43 -28.96
CA GLY A 402 -1.20 -4.01 -30.20
C GLY A 402 -2.09 -2.77 -30.06
N PHE A 403 -2.27 -2.26 -28.84
CA PHE A 403 -3.14 -1.12 -28.57
C PHE A 403 -2.32 0.09 -28.09
N PRO A 404 -2.68 1.32 -28.52
CA PRO A 404 -1.99 2.54 -28.08
C PRO A 404 -2.21 2.78 -26.59
N ALA A 405 -1.18 3.30 -25.92
CA ALA A 405 -1.26 3.84 -24.56
C ALA A 405 -1.58 5.34 -24.58
N TYR A 406 -2.21 5.83 -23.52
CA TYR A 406 -2.57 7.23 -23.36
C TYR A 406 -2.16 7.74 -21.99
N GLY A 407 -1.38 8.82 -21.95
CA GLY A 407 -1.00 9.48 -20.70
C GLY A 407 -1.78 10.77 -20.49
N TYR A 408 -2.05 11.09 -19.22
CA TYR A 408 -2.78 12.28 -18.81
C TYR A 408 -1.96 13.01 -17.75
N GLU A 409 -1.61 14.26 -18.05
CA GLU A 409 -0.99 15.22 -17.14
C GLU A 409 -2.06 16.19 -16.68
N LEU A 410 -2.26 16.33 -15.38
CA LEU A 410 -3.39 17.03 -14.80
C LEU A 410 -2.92 18.27 -14.05
N LEU A 411 -3.56 19.42 -14.31
CA LEU A 411 -3.16 20.69 -13.68
C LEU A 411 -4.38 21.46 -13.22
N VAL A 412 -4.25 22.19 -12.12
CA VAL A 412 -5.30 23.07 -11.61
C VAL A 412 -4.79 24.49 -11.46
N ASN A 413 -5.50 25.45 -12.06
CA ASN A 413 -5.27 26.90 -11.96
C ASN A 413 -3.81 27.32 -12.20
N ALA A 414 -3.14 26.67 -13.14
CA ALA A 414 -1.77 26.98 -13.50
C ALA A 414 -1.65 28.40 -14.06
N ASN A 415 -0.58 29.10 -13.72
CA ASN A 415 -0.16 30.27 -14.48
C ASN A 415 0.57 29.83 -15.76
N LYS A 416 0.89 30.79 -16.64
CA LYS A 416 1.51 30.49 -17.94
C LYS A 416 2.83 29.72 -17.84
N ASP A 417 3.66 30.05 -16.86
CA ASP A 417 4.99 29.45 -16.69
C ASP A 417 4.88 28.00 -16.21
N ILE A 418 4.02 27.75 -15.21
CA ILE A 418 3.70 26.41 -14.71
C ILE A 418 3.09 25.58 -15.85
N PHE A 419 2.11 26.12 -16.56
CA PHE A 419 1.46 25.44 -17.67
C PHE A 419 2.45 24.99 -18.76
N ASN A 420 3.38 25.87 -19.16
CA ASN A 420 4.40 25.53 -20.15
C ASN A 420 5.34 24.42 -19.69
N LYS A 421 5.73 24.45 -18.42
CA LYS A 421 6.57 23.41 -17.83
C LYS A 421 5.88 22.05 -17.87
N HIS A 422 4.60 21.98 -17.53
CA HIS A 422 3.85 20.72 -17.60
C HIS A 422 3.61 20.27 -19.05
N CYS A 423 3.47 21.16 -20.03
CA CYS A 423 3.44 20.77 -21.44
C CYS A 423 4.75 20.12 -21.89
N GLU A 424 5.88 20.67 -21.46
CA GLU A 424 7.21 20.09 -21.70
C GLU A 424 7.39 18.74 -20.97
N GLN A 425 6.91 18.64 -19.73
CA GLN A 425 6.91 17.37 -18.98
C GLN A 425 6.06 16.33 -19.70
N ALA A 426 4.86 16.68 -20.14
CA ALA A 426 3.98 15.80 -20.88
C ALA A 426 4.63 15.31 -22.18
N TYR A 427 5.30 16.18 -22.94
CA TYR A 427 6.07 15.77 -24.12
C TYR A 427 7.14 14.72 -23.79
N ASN A 428 7.89 14.93 -22.71
CA ASN A 428 8.90 13.96 -22.26
C ASN A 428 8.25 12.64 -21.82
N TYR A 429 7.15 12.69 -21.06
CA TYR A 429 6.39 11.49 -20.64
C TYR A 429 5.87 10.69 -21.83
N GLY A 430 5.36 11.35 -22.87
CA GLY A 430 4.86 10.67 -24.07
C GLY A 430 5.95 9.89 -24.80
N ARG A 431 7.19 10.41 -24.82
CA ARG A 431 8.34 9.70 -25.39
C ARG A 431 8.75 8.50 -24.56
N ILE A 432 8.85 8.71 -23.24
CA ILE A 432 9.27 7.73 -22.26
C ILE A 432 8.30 6.54 -22.24
N HIS A 433 7.01 6.80 -22.03
CA HIS A 433 5.96 5.77 -21.98
C HIS A 433 5.44 5.33 -23.36
N GLN A 434 6.02 5.83 -24.47
CA GLN A 434 5.57 5.57 -25.85
C GLN A 434 4.06 5.74 -26.03
N CYS A 435 3.51 6.82 -25.49
CA CYS A 435 2.08 7.06 -25.41
C CYS A 435 1.68 8.43 -25.98
N SER A 436 0.41 8.55 -26.38
CA SER A 436 -0.16 9.86 -26.73
C SER A 436 -0.57 10.59 -25.45
N MET A 437 -0.21 11.86 -25.36
CA MET A 437 -0.34 12.63 -24.12
C MET A 437 -1.48 13.63 -24.18
N MET A 438 -2.22 13.74 -23.08
CA MET A 438 -3.21 14.79 -22.86
C MET A 438 -2.83 15.64 -21.66
N VAL A 439 -2.75 16.95 -21.84
CA VAL A 439 -2.57 17.93 -20.77
C VAL A 439 -3.94 18.51 -20.43
N VAL A 440 -4.43 18.25 -19.22
CA VAL A 440 -5.79 18.61 -18.78
C VAL A 440 -5.71 19.73 -17.75
N HIS A 441 -5.87 20.96 -18.21
CA HIS A 441 -5.80 22.14 -17.35
C HIS A 441 -7.18 22.56 -16.86
N PHE A 442 -7.43 22.35 -15.58
CA PHE A 442 -8.65 22.77 -14.89
C PHE A 442 -8.53 24.22 -14.40
N SER A 443 -9.51 25.08 -14.70
CA SER A 443 -9.51 26.48 -14.27
C SER A 443 -10.90 26.99 -13.93
N GLU A 444 -11.02 27.76 -12.84
CA GLU A 444 -12.25 28.50 -12.53
C GLU A 444 -12.33 29.84 -13.29
N SER A 445 -11.19 30.43 -13.63
CA SER A 445 -11.13 31.80 -14.18
C SER A 445 -11.09 31.85 -15.72
N GLY A 446 -10.74 30.74 -16.37
CA GLY A 446 -10.58 30.68 -17.82
C GLY A 446 -9.44 31.55 -18.39
N LYS A 447 -8.54 32.08 -17.56
CA LYS A 447 -7.48 33.01 -18.00
C LYS A 447 -6.56 32.46 -19.10
N LEU A 448 -6.31 31.16 -19.10
CA LEU A 448 -5.49 30.48 -20.11
C LEU A 448 -6.33 29.75 -21.17
N ALA A 449 -7.65 29.92 -21.21
CA ALA A 449 -8.55 29.12 -22.06
C ALA A 449 -8.24 29.19 -23.57
N MET A 450 -7.50 30.20 -24.02
CA MET A 450 -7.09 30.39 -25.41
C MET A 450 -5.57 30.16 -25.63
N TYR A 451 -4.86 29.63 -24.63
CA TYR A 451 -3.42 29.46 -24.64
C TYR A 451 -3.03 27.99 -24.50
N PHE A 452 -2.67 27.38 -25.63
CA PHE A 452 -2.35 25.95 -25.73
C PHE A 452 -0.86 25.63 -25.57
N GLY A 453 -0.05 26.58 -25.07
CA GLY A 453 1.38 26.35 -24.83
C GLY A 453 2.22 26.24 -26.11
N PRO A 454 3.49 25.77 -25.98
CA PRO A 454 4.31 25.39 -27.12
C PRO A 454 3.71 24.17 -27.84
N ASN A 455 3.83 24.15 -29.16
CA ASN A 455 3.36 23.02 -29.96
C ASN A 455 4.35 21.85 -29.85
N TYR A 456 4.01 20.85 -29.03
CA TYR A 456 4.75 19.60 -28.91
C TYR A 456 4.03 18.48 -29.66
N GLU A 457 4.78 17.69 -30.43
CA GLU A 457 4.23 16.53 -31.14
C GLU A 457 3.65 15.52 -30.14
N ASN A 458 2.53 14.89 -30.49
CA ASN A 458 1.82 13.89 -29.66
C ASN A 458 1.32 14.39 -28.30
N VAL A 459 1.30 15.71 -28.06
CA VAL A 459 0.68 16.32 -26.88
C VAL A 459 -0.58 17.07 -27.29
N THR A 460 -1.72 16.69 -26.71
CA THR A 460 -3.00 17.38 -26.88
C THR A 460 -3.34 18.16 -25.61
N VAL A 461 -3.61 19.45 -25.75
CA VAL A 461 -4.04 20.29 -24.62
C VAL A 461 -5.56 20.40 -24.59
N MET A 462 -6.14 20.28 -23.40
CA MET A 462 -7.53 20.57 -23.11
C MET A 462 -7.64 21.49 -21.90
N HIS A 463 -8.37 22.59 -22.05
CA HIS A 463 -8.76 23.43 -20.93
C HIS A 463 -10.16 23.06 -20.44
N VAL A 464 -10.32 22.94 -19.13
CA VAL A 464 -11.59 22.70 -18.47
C VAL A 464 -11.94 23.95 -17.68
N VAL A 465 -12.88 24.74 -18.18
CA VAL A 465 -13.36 25.95 -17.50
C VAL A 465 -14.65 25.63 -16.78
N TYR A 466 -14.59 25.51 -15.46
CA TYR A 466 -15.74 25.13 -14.64
C TYR A 466 -16.52 26.36 -14.16
N ASP A 467 -17.84 26.35 -14.38
CA ASP A 467 -18.77 27.32 -13.83
C ASP A 467 -19.55 26.66 -12.68
N ALA A 468 -19.14 26.98 -11.46
CA ALA A 468 -19.78 26.48 -10.24
C ALA A 468 -21.23 26.96 -10.08
N MET A 469 -21.65 28.07 -10.69
CA MET A 469 -23.02 28.56 -10.59
C MET A 469 -23.96 27.77 -11.50
N GLN A 470 -23.48 27.36 -12.67
CA GLN A 470 -24.27 26.63 -13.66
C GLN A 470 -24.06 25.12 -13.61
N ASN A 471 -23.13 24.65 -12.78
CA ASN A 471 -22.73 23.25 -12.67
C ASN A 471 -22.40 22.65 -14.06
N ASN A 472 -21.70 23.43 -14.88
CA ASN A 472 -21.25 23.03 -16.20
C ASN A 472 -19.76 23.31 -16.35
N ALA A 473 -19.13 22.63 -17.30
CA ALA A 473 -17.76 22.91 -17.68
C ALA A 473 -17.67 23.06 -19.20
N ARG A 474 -16.87 24.02 -19.62
CA ARG A 474 -16.46 24.16 -21.03
C ARG A 474 -15.15 23.44 -21.23
N LEU A 475 -15.16 22.45 -22.10
CA LEU A 475 -13.98 21.73 -22.56
C LEU A 475 -13.48 22.43 -23.83
N ILE A 476 -12.32 23.05 -23.76
CA ILE A 476 -11.79 23.88 -24.85
C ILE A 476 -10.54 23.21 -25.38
N TYR A 477 -10.57 22.90 -26.68
CA TYR A 477 -9.49 22.34 -27.46
C TYR A 477 -8.99 23.38 -28.46
N GLN A 478 -7.85 23.11 -29.08
CA GLN A 478 -7.29 24.02 -30.10
C GLN A 478 -8.25 24.23 -31.28
N ASP A 479 -8.99 23.18 -31.66
CA ASP A 479 -9.85 23.17 -32.86
C ASP A 479 -11.36 23.21 -32.54
N GLY A 480 -11.75 23.41 -31.28
CA GLY A 480 -13.17 23.44 -30.92
C GLY A 480 -13.45 23.51 -29.43
N GLU A 481 -14.72 23.59 -29.08
CA GLU A 481 -15.20 23.54 -27.70
C GLU A 481 -16.40 22.61 -27.55
N GLU A 482 -16.52 22.00 -26.38
CA GLU A 482 -17.65 21.18 -25.95
C GLU A 482 -18.16 21.71 -24.60
N LEU A 483 -19.48 21.82 -24.45
CA LEU A 483 -20.10 22.13 -23.17
C LEU A 483 -20.58 20.84 -22.53
N VAL A 484 -20.10 20.56 -21.32
CA VAL A 484 -20.52 19.39 -20.54
C VAL A 484 -21.24 19.81 -19.28
N HIS A 485 -22.28 19.06 -18.90
CA HIS A 485 -22.97 19.25 -17.63
C HIS A 485 -22.35 18.31 -16.59
N ILE A 486 -21.96 18.85 -15.44
CA ILE A 486 -21.36 18.06 -14.38
C ILE A 486 -22.48 17.34 -13.63
N LYS A 487 -22.53 16.03 -13.80
CA LYS A 487 -23.49 15.10 -13.19
C LYS A 487 -22.94 14.40 -11.95
N GLY A 488 -21.64 14.54 -11.69
CA GLY A 488 -20.97 13.89 -10.58
C GLY A 488 -21.69 14.15 -9.26
N ILE A 489 -22.18 13.08 -8.64
CA ILE A 489 -22.72 13.05 -7.28
C ILE A 489 -21.52 13.03 -6.33
N ASP A 490 -21.65 13.61 -5.12
CA ASP A 490 -20.71 13.40 -4.02
C ASP A 490 -20.67 11.91 -3.65
N TRP A 491 -19.84 11.14 -4.36
CA TRP A 491 -19.70 9.70 -4.15
C TRP A 491 -18.63 9.46 -3.09
N LYS A 492 -18.99 8.68 -2.06
CA LYS A 492 -18.01 8.33 -1.02
C LYS A 492 -17.05 7.27 -1.56
N VAL A 493 -15.81 7.31 -1.12
CA VAL A 493 -14.80 6.26 -1.39
C VAL A 493 -15.39 4.87 -1.11
N MET A 494 -15.56 4.08 -2.16
CA MET A 494 -16.01 2.70 -2.11
C MET A 494 -14.94 1.77 -2.66
N PHE A 495 -14.80 0.60 -2.06
CA PHE A 495 -13.88 -0.47 -2.48
C PHE A 495 -14.70 -1.70 -2.90
N ILE A 496 -14.39 -2.29 -4.07
CA ILE A 496 -15.05 -3.50 -4.61
C ILE A 496 -14.25 -4.74 -4.26
#